data_AF-A0A964U2L8-F1
#
_entry.id   AF-A0A964U2L8-F1
#
_cell.length_a   1.000
_cell.length_b   1.000
_cell.length_c   1.000
_cell.angle_alpha   90.00
_cell.angle_beta   90.00
_cell.angle_gamma   90.00
#
_symmetry.space_group_name_H-M   'P 1'
#
loop_
_entity.id
_entity.type
_entity.pdbx_description
1 polymer ?
#
loop_
_entity_poly.entity_id
_entity_poly.type
_entity_poly.pdbx_seq_one_letter_code
_entity_poly.pdbx_strand_id
1 'polypeptide(L)'
;MPSLKDLKNRIGSVKSTRKITKAMQMVAAAKLRRAQDAAEAARPYADKMADVVNGLAAAAQGSDTAPKLLAGTGSEQTHLLVVMTAERGLCGGFNSSIVKIARQRAQKLLAEGKTVKIMTVGRKGREQL
;
A
#
# COMPACT_ATOMS: atom_id res chain seq x y z
N MET A 1 -13.59 -44.92 -9.10
CA MET A 1 -14.43 -43.83 -9.64
C MET A 1 -14.97 -43.00 -8.49
N PRO A 2 -15.14 -41.67 -8.62
CA PRO A 2 -15.77 -40.87 -7.58
C PRO A 2 -17.18 -41.40 -7.32
N SER A 3 -17.56 -41.57 -6.05
CA SER A 3 -18.91 -42.00 -5.73
C SER A 3 -19.91 -40.85 -5.94
N LEU A 4 -21.19 -41.18 -6.13
CA LEU A 4 -22.28 -40.18 -6.14
C LEU A 4 -22.29 -39.33 -4.86
N LYS A 5 -21.89 -39.92 -3.73
CA LYS A 5 -21.75 -39.21 -2.44
C LYS A 5 -20.65 -38.16 -2.51
N ASP A 6 -19.50 -38.47 -3.12
CA ASP A 6 -18.39 -37.52 -3.26
C ASP A 6 -18.77 -36.33 -4.13
N LEU A 7 -19.48 -36.58 -5.24
CA LEU A 7 -20.00 -35.52 -6.10
C LEU A 7 -21.00 -34.63 -5.36
N LYS A 8 -21.93 -35.22 -4.60
CA LYS A 8 -22.92 -34.46 -3.80
C LYS A 8 -22.23 -33.60 -2.72
N ASN A 9 -21.22 -34.13 -2.06
CA ASN A 9 -20.42 -33.40 -1.06
C ASN A 9 -19.66 -32.23 -1.70
N ARG A 10 -19.04 -32.45 -2.86
CA ARG A 10 -18.32 -31.40 -3.60
C ARG A 10 -19.25 -30.29 -4.07
N ILE A 11 -20.44 -30.62 -4.55
CA ILE A 11 -21.48 -29.63 -4.90
C ILE A 11 -21.87 -28.80 -3.68
N GLY A 12 -22.07 -29.45 -2.52
CA GLY A 12 -22.35 -28.76 -1.26
C GLY A 12 -21.24 -27.79 -0.86
N SER A 13 -19.98 -28.24 -0.90
CA SER A 13 -18.80 -27.43 -0.59
C SER A 13 -18.70 -26.20 -1.50
N VAL A 14 -18.82 -26.38 -2.83
CA VAL A 14 -18.77 -25.26 -3.79
C VAL A 14 -19.93 -24.28 -3.60
N LYS A 15 -21.14 -24.77 -3.30
CA LYS A 15 -22.30 -23.91 -2.96
C LYS A 15 -22.01 -23.07 -1.72
N SER A 16 -21.41 -23.65 -0.67
CA SER A 16 -21.03 -22.93 0.54
C SER A 16 -19.93 -21.91 0.29
N THR A 17 -18.85 -22.28 -0.40
CA THR A 17 -17.76 -21.35 -0.75
C THR A 17 -18.29 -20.15 -1.54
N ARG A 18 -19.19 -20.37 -2.51
CA ARG A 18 -19.84 -19.28 -3.26
C ARG A 18 -20.65 -18.33 -2.39
N LYS A 19 -21.38 -18.83 -1.39
CA LYS A 19 -22.12 -17.97 -0.45
C LYS A 19 -21.15 -17.14 0.41
N ILE A 20 -20.07 -17.76 0.89
CA ILE A 20 -19.03 -17.09 1.69
C ILE A 20 -18.36 -15.98 0.88
N THR A 21 -17.89 -16.27 -0.34
CA THR A 21 -17.22 -15.27 -1.17
C THR A 21 -18.17 -14.14 -1.59
N LYS A 22 -19.47 -14.44 -1.82
CA LYS A 22 -20.47 -13.40 -2.08
C LYS A 22 -20.67 -12.48 -0.88
N ALA A 23 -20.75 -13.02 0.33
CA ALA A 23 -20.82 -12.23 1.54
C ALA A 23 -19.56 -11.38 1.74
N MET A 24 -18.37 -11.98 1.54
CA MET A 24 -17.10 -11.26 1.60
C MET A 24 -17.03 -10.10 0.60
N GLN A 25 -17.54 -10.28 -0.62
CA GLN A 25 -17.62 -9.23 -1.64
C GLN A 25 -18.46 -8.04 -1.15
N MET A 26 -19.63 -8.32 -0.56
CA MET A 26 -20.50 -7.26 -0.02
C MET A 26 -19.86 -6.53 1.17
N VAL A 27 -19.20 -7.26 2.06
CA VAL A 27 -18.44 -6.66 3.19
C VAL A 27 -17.29 -5.80 2.67
N ALA A 28 -16.56 -6.25 1.65
CA ALA A 28 -15.48 -5.50 1.05
C ALA A 28 -15.99 -4.20 0.38
N ALA A 29 -17.12 -4.27 -0.33
CA ALA A 29 -17.75 -3.09 -0.92
C ALA A 29 -18.16 -2.05 0.14
N ALA A 30 -18.78 -2.49 1.25
CA ALA A 30 -19.13 -1.60 2.35
C ALA A 30 -17.90 -0.95 3.00
N LYS A 31 -16.82 -1.71 3.19
CA LYS A 31 -15.55 -1.18 3.71
C LYS A 31 -14.89 -0.18 2.78
N LEU A 32 -14.93 -0.44 1.47
CA LEU A 32 -14.39 0.46 0.46
C LEU A 32 -15.14 1.79 0.47
N ARG A 33 -16.49 1.76 0.54
CA ARG A 33 -17.29 2.97 0.68
C ARG A 33 -16.91 3.79 1.91
N ARG A 34 -16.83 3.14 3.08
CA ARG A 34 -16.41 3.82 4.32
C ARG A 34 -15.01 4.44 4.21
N ALA A 35 -14.07 3.74 3.56
CA ALA A 35 -12.72 4.24 3.34
C ALA A 35 -12.70 5.45 2.39
N GLN A 36 -13.56 5.43 1.35
CA GLN A 36 -13.73 6.54 0.44
C GLN A 36 -14.32 7.76 1.15
N ASP A 37 -15.39 7.58 1.93
CA ASP A 37 -16.02 8.66 2.69
C ASP A 37 -15.02 9.33 3.65
N ALA A 38 -14.19 8.53 4.33
CA ALA A 38 -13.14 9.03 5.21
C ALA A 38 -12.04 9.80 4.45
N ALA A 39 -11.66 9.33 3.26
CA ALA A 39 -10.67 10.00 2.41
C ALA A 39 -11.21 11.32 1.84
N GLU A 40 -12.49 11.38 1.48
CA GLU A 40 -13.15 12.60 1.02
C GLU A 40 -13.27 13.62 2.16
N ALA A 41 -13.65 13.18 3.37
CA ALA A 41 -13.70 14.05 4.55
C ALA A 41 -12.32 14.60 4.95
N ALA A 42 -11.24 13.85 4.74
CA ALA A 42 -9.87 14.28 5.02
C ALA A 42 -9.31 15.24 3.96
N ARG A 43 -9.91 15.29 2.76
CA ARG A 43 -9.37 16.02 1.61
C ARG A 43 -9.21 17.53 1.85
N PRO A 44 -10.20 18.26 2.41
CA PRO A 44 -10.05 19.71 2.64
C PRO A 44 -8.90 20.05 3.57
N TYR A 45 -8.63 19.21 4.58
CA TYR A 45 -7.48 19.38 5.47
C TYR A 45 -6.16 19.18 4.71
N ALA A 46 -6.06 18.11 3.91
CA ALA A 46 -4.87 17.82 3.12
C ALA A 46 -4.57 18.94 2.11
N ASP A 47 -5.61 19.46 1.44
CA ASP A 47 -5.47 20.55 0.47
C ASP A 47 -4.95 21.83 1.14
N LYS A 48 -5.54 22.22 2.29
CA LYS A 48 -5.09 23.40 3.03
C LYS A 48 -3.70 23.23 3.63
N MET A 49 -3.37 22.04 4.09
CA MET A 49 -2.02 21.74 4.57
C MET A 49 -1.01 21.84 3.43
N ALA A 50 -1.35 21.36 2.23
CA ALA A 50 -0.50 21.50 1.05
C ALA A 50 -0.28 22.96 0.67
N ASP A 51 -1.33 23.81 0.68
CA ASP A 51 -1.22 25.25 0.43
C ASP A 51 -0.19 25.90 1.39
N VAL A 52 -0.29 25.61 2.68
CA VAL A 52 0.60 26.17 3.72
C VAL A 52 2.03 25.67 3.56
N VAL A 53 2.23 24.36 3.35
CA VAL A 53 3.57 23.77 3.18
C VAL A 53 4.25 24.33 1.92
N ASN A 54 3.50 24.51 0.83
CA ASN A 54 4.03 25.10 -0.40
C ASN A 54 4.44 26.56 -0.19
N GLY A 55 3.64 27.35 0.52
CA GLY A 55 4.01 28.73 0.86
C GLY A 55 5.29 28.81 1.71
N LEU A 56 5.43 27.92 2.70
CA LEU A 56 6.63 27.82 3.52
C LEU A 56 7.86 27.36 2.71
N ALA A 57 7.69 26.38 1.82
CA ALA A 57 8.78 25.89 0.97
C ALA A 57 9.28 26.98 0.02
N ALA A 58 8.38 27.78 -0.55
CA ALA A 58 8.74 28.92 -1.40
C ALA A 58 9.50 30.00 -0.62
N ALA A 59 9.06 30.32 0.60
CA ALA A 59 9.76 31.28 1.46
C ALA A 59 11.12 30.77 1.97
N ALA A 60 11.30 29.46 2.06
CA ALA A 60 12.54 28.82 2.50
C ALA A 60 13.60 28.66 1.39
N GLN A 61 13.24 28.86 0.12
CA GLN A 61 14.19 28.77 -1.00
C GLN A 61 15.30 29.82 -0.87
N GLY A 62 16.55 29.37 -0.88
CA GLY A 62 17.73 30.24 -0.78
C GLY A 62 18.06 30.72 0.65
N SER A 63 17.34 30.25 1.67
CA SER A 63 17.68 30.54 3.07
C SER A 63 18.63 29.48 3.64
N ASP A 64 19.80 29.91 4.11
CA ASP A 64 20.78 29.05 4.79
C ASP A 64 20.27 28.47 6.12
N THR A 65 19.16 28.99 6.64
CA THR A 65 18.52 28.52 7.90
C THR A 65 17.30 27.63 7.65
N ALA A 66 16.99 27.30 6.39
CA ALA A 66 15.84 26.46 6.06
C ALA A 66 15.98 25.03 6.66
N PRO A 67 14.90 24.46 7.22
CA PRO A 67 14.91 23.09 7.73
C PRO A 67 15.29 22.06 6.65
N LYS A 68 16.13 21.08 6.99
CA LYS A 68 16.60 20.03 6.05
C LYS A 68 15.48 19.19 5.43
N LEU A 69 14.32 19.08 6.09
CA LEU A 69 13.15 18.38 5.54
C LEU A 69 12.50 19.16 4.38
N LEU A 70 12.75 20.47 4.27
CA LEU A 70 12.24 21.34 3.21
C LEU A 70 13.33 21.64 2.17
N ALA A 71 14.55 21.98 2.61
CA ALA A 71 15.66 22.33 1.73
C ALA A 71 16.39 21.11 1.12
N GLY A 72 16.15 19.92 1.68
CA GLY A 72 16.91 18.72 1.36
C GLY A 72 18.17 18.58 2.21
N THR A 73 18.70 17.36 2.26
CA THR A 73 19.88 17.01 3.06
C THR A 73 21.20 17.15 2.29
N GLY A 74 21.14 17.40 0.97
CA GLY A 74 22.29 17.39 0.07
C GLY A 74 22.91 16.00 -0.15
N SER A 75 22.32 14.94 0.41
CA SER A 75 22.81 13.57 0.29
C SER A 75 21.71 12.63 -0.16
N GLU A 76 21.94 11.96 -1.28
CA GLU A 76 21.05 10.93 -1.84
C GLU A 76 21.70 9.54 -1.78
N GLN A 77 22.55 9.27 -0.79
CA GLN A 77 23.23 7.97 -0.72
C GLN A 77 22.33 6.88 -0.13
N THR A 78 21.46 7.23 0.82
CA THR A 78 20.57 6.28 1.49
C THR A 78 19.11 6.57 1.16
N HIS A 79 18.41 5.56 0.64
CA HIS A 79 16.98 5.64 0.33
C HIS A 79 16.18 4.73 1.24
N LEU A 80 15.14 5.26 1.87
CA LEU A 80 14.15 4.46 2.60
C LEU A 80 12.94 4.21 1.70
N LEU A 81 12.68 2.95 1.37
CA LEU A 81 11.47 2.52 0.69
C LEU A 81 10.42 2.15 1.74
N VAL A 82 9.36 2.95 1.83
CA VAL A 82 8.20 2.66 2.67
C VAL A 82 7.19 1.88 1.83
N VAL A 83 7.01 0.59 2.14
CA VAL A 83 6.15 -0.31 1.36
C VAL A 83 4.90 -0.64 2.15
N MET A 84 3.77 -0.10 1.69
CA MET A 84 2.47 -0.29 2.33
C MET A 84 1.70 -1.44 1.68
N THR A 85 1.32 -2.43 2.46
CA THR A 85 0.62 -3.66 2.02
C THR A 85 -0.53 -3.99 2.97
N ALA A 86 -1.36 -4.95 2.60
CA ALA A 86 -2.46 -5.38 3.44
C ALA A 86 -2.01 -6.28 4.59
N GLU A 87 -2.82 -6.31 5.64
CA GLU A 87 -2.68 -7.25 6.75
C GLU A 87 -3.19 -8.66 6.44
N ARG A 88 -4.01 -8.82 5.39
CA ARG A 88 -4.70 -10.07 5.03
C ARG A 88 -4.49 -10.40 3.56
N GLY A 89 -4.70 -11.67 3.22
CA GLY A 89 -4.71 -12.17 1.83
C GLY A 89 -6.09 -12.04 1.16
N LEU A 90 -6.30 -12.84 0.09
CA LEU A 90 -7.54 -12.87 -0.71
C LEU A 90 -7.91 -11.51 -1.33
N CYS A 91 -6.91 -10.71 -1.67
CA CYS A 91 -7.02 -9.37 -2.25
C CYS A 91 -6.59 -9.33 -3.73
N GLY A 92 -6.74 -10.45 -4.45
CA GLY A 92 -6.21 -10.59 -5.81
C GLY A 92 -4.71 -10.33 -5.85
N GLY A 93 -4.25 -9.57 -6.85
CA GLY A 93 -2.85 -9.23 -7.05
C GLY A 93 -2.31 -8.06 -6.21
N PHE A 94 -3.11 -7.45 -5.33
CA PHE A 94 -2.75 -6.20 -4.63
C PHE A 94 -1.37 -6.23 -3.95
N ASN A 95 -1.14 -7.18 -3.03
CA ASN A 95 0.14 -7.27 -2.31
C ASN A 95 1.30 -7.61 -3.25
N SER A 96 1.09 -8.56 -4.16
CA SER A 96 2.12 -9.05 -5.08
C SER A 96 2.60 -7.96 -6.03
N SER A 97 1.68 -7.14 -6.55
CA SER A 97 2.01 -6.01 -7.43
C SER A 97 2.85 -4.95 -6.71
N ILE A 98 2.49 -4.60 -5.47
CA ILE A 98 3.24 -3.62 -4.67
C ILE A 98 4.65 -4.13 -4.38
N VAL A 99 4.78 -5.38 -3.91
CA VAL A 99 6.07 -5.99 -3.61
C VAL A 99 6.95 -6.07 -4.86
N LYS A 100 6.37 -6.40 -6.02
CA LYS A 100 7.11 -6.43 -7.29
C LYS A 100 7.72 -5.08 -7.61
N ILE A 101 6.95 -4.00 -7.53
CA ILE A 101 7.42 -2.63 -7.79
C ILE A 101 8.51 -2.24 -6.77
N ALA A 102 8.30 -2.54 -5.49
CA ALA A 102 9.27 -2.26 -4.44
C ALA A 102 10.61 -2.95 -4.68
N ARG A 103 10.60 -4.25 -5.04
CA ARG A 103 11.82 -5.01 -5.38
C ARG A 103 12.52 -4.44 -6.61
N GLN A 104 11.77 -4.10 -7.66
CA GLN A 104 12.35 -3.49 -8.86
C GLN A 104 13.02 -2.15 -8.54
N ARG A 105 12.39 -1.31 -7.72
CA ARG A 105 12.96 -0.03 -7.31
C ARG A 105 14.20 -0.22 -6.43
N ALA A 106 14.17 -1.17 -5.50
CA ALA A 106 15.31 -1.50 -4.66
C ALA A 106 16.50 -1.98 -5.50
N GLN A 107 16.27 -2.91 -6.43
CA GLN A 107 17.32 -3.41 -7.34
C GLN A 107 17.91 -2.30 -8.19
N LYS A 108 17.09 -1.39 -8.73
CA LYS A 108 17.56 -0.24 -9.49
C LYS A 108 18.48 0.66 -8.65
N LEU A 109 18.06 1.02 -7.43
CA LEU A 109 18.86 1.86 -6.53
C LEU A 109 20.17 1.17 -6.10
N LEU A 110 20.13 -0.13 -5.83
CA LEU A 110 21.33 -0.91 -5.52
C LEU A 110 22.31 -0.94 -6.70
N ALA A 111 21.81 -1.08 -7.93
CA ALA A 111 22.63 -1.03 -9.14
C ALA A 111 23.25 0.35 -9.38
N GLU A 112 22.60 1.42 -8.94
CA GLU A 112 23.12 2.78 -8.91
C GLU A 112 24.13 3.01 -7.75
N GLY A 113 24.49 1.98 -6.98
CA GLY A 113 25.44 2.07 -5.87
C GLY A 113 24.87 2.73 -4.60
N LYS A 114 23.54 2.85 -4.50
CA LYS A 114 22.86 3.46 -3.34
C LYS A 114 22.60 2.46 -2.23
N THR A 115 22.51 2.95 -1.00
CA THR A 115 22.09 2.15 0.16
C THR A 115 20.56 2.15 0.24
N VAL A 116 19.93 0.97 0.21
CA VAL A 116 18.48 0.83 0.31
C VAL A 116 18.08 0.29 1.68
N LYS A 117 17.16 0.98 2.35
CA LYS A 117 16.47 0.51 3.55
C LYS A 117 15.00 0.29 3.21
N ILE A 118 14.36 -0.72 3.79
CA ILE A 118 12.95 -1.02 3.54
C ILE A 118 12.19 -0.96 4.87
N MET A 119 11.14 -0.16 4.92
CA MET A 119 10.17 -0.16 6.02
C MET A 119 8.84 -0.69 5.50
N THR A 120 8.41 -1.83 6.02
CA THR A 120 7.14 -2.46 5.64
C THR A 120 6.03 -2.01 6.58
N VAL A 121 4.92 -1.54 6.00
CA VAL A 121 3.65 -1.35 6.70
C VAL A 121 2.69 -2.43 6.19
N GLY A 122 2.15 -3.24 7.10
CA GLY A 122 1.37 -4.42 6.74
C GLY A 122 2.18 -5.73 6.81
N ARG A 123 1.56 -6.80 7.33
CA ARG A 123 2.20 -8.14 7.42
C ARG A 123 2.60 -8.73 6.07
N LYS A 124 1.81 -8.52 5.00
CA LYS A 124 2.06 -9.19 3.71
C LYS A 124 3.30 -8.71 2.98
N GLY A 125 3.69 -7.45 3.19
CA GLY A 125 4.94 -6.90 2.69
C GLY A 125 6.13 -7.49 3.43
N ARG A 126 6.07 -7.55 4.77
CA ARG A 126 7.13 -8.14 5.61
C ARG A 126 7.41 -9.61 5.31
N GLU A 127 6.37 -10.39 5.00
CA GLU A 127 6.55 -11.82 4.64
C GLU A 127 7.23 -12.01 3.27
N GLN A 128 7.17 -11.02 2.40
CA GLN A 128 7.61 -11.14 1.01
C GLN A 128 8.88 -10.35 0.69
N LEU A 129 9.21 -9.28 1.41
CA LEU A 129 10.39 -8.44 1.16
C LEU A 129 11.54 -8.84 2.07
#